data_AF-A0A957CIY1-F1
#
_entry.id   AF-A0A957CIY1-F1
#
_cell.length_a   1.000
_cell.length_b   1.000
_cell.length_c   1.000
_cell.angle_alpha   90.00
_cell.angle_beta   90.00
_cell.angle_gamma   90.00
#
_symmetry.space_group_name_H-M   'P 1'
#
loop_
_entity.id
_entity.type
_entity.pdbx_description
1 polymer ?
#
loop_
_entity_poly.entity_id
_entity_poly.type
_entity_poly.pdbx_seq_one_letter_code
_entity_poly.pdbx_strand_id
1 'polypeptide(L)'
;AKGYIAQQVVDFLSDWGPCLVDAGGDLTAGQAPASLTGWPVAIATPLASPDENREELFRLWLVEGTMATSGIDYRRWQRNGRIAHHLIDPRTGLPAETDMLTATVLAKTAVRAEAWAT
;
A
#
# COMPACT_ATOMS: atom_id res chain seq x y z
N ALA A 1 -3.13 -9.70 4.50
CA ALA A 1 -4.02 -9.72 5.69
C ALA A 1 -4.53 -8.33 6.05
N LYS A 2 -3.71 -7.27 5.96
CA LYS A 2 -4.12 -5.92 6.34
C LYS A 2 -5.18 -5.40 5.36
N GLY A 3 -4.96 -5.62 4.06
CA GLY A 3 -5.92 -5.30 3.02
C GLY A 3 -7.26 -6.02 3.20
N TYR A 4 -7.25 -7.30 3.59
CA TYR A 4 -8.51 -8.02 3.88
C TYR A 4 -9.30 -7.37 5.03
N ILE A 5 -8.63 -6.98 6.12
CA ILE A 5 -9.28 -6.27 7.22
C ILE A 5 -9.83 -4.92 6.73
N ALA A 6 -9.05 -4.15 5.95
CA ALA A 6 -9.51 -2.90 5.37
C ALA A 6 -10.78 -3.07 4.53
N GLN A 7 -10.83 -4.13 3.70
CA GLN A 7 -12.02 -4.47 2.92
C GLN A 7 -13.22 -4.77 3.81
N GLN A 8 -13.07 -5.60 4.84
CA GLN A 8 -14.18 -5.91 5.76
C GLN A 8 -14.69 -4.67 6.50
N VAL A 9 -13.81 -3.71 6.83
CA VAL A 9 -14.22 -2.45 7.46
C VAL A 9 -14.96 -1.56 6.46
N VAL A 10 -14.54 -1.48 5.20
CA VAL A 10 -15.28 -0.76 4.15
C VAL A 10 -16.66 -1.37 3.92
N ASP A 11 -16.72 -2.70 3.79
CA ASP A 11 -17.98 -3.44 3.58
C ASP A 11 -18.93 -3.26 4.77
N PHE A 12 -18.39 -3.16 5.99
CA PHE A 12 -19.18 -2.79 7.16
C PHE A 12 -19.66 -1.34 7.03
N LEU A 13 -18.75 -0.37 6.92
CA LEU A 13 -19.10 1.05 6.95
C LEU A 13 -19.95 1.55 5.76
N SER A 14 -20.12 0.76 4.69
CA SER A 14 -20.86 1.17 3.50
C SER A 14 -22.31 1.59 3.79
N ASP A 15 -22.94 0.99 4.81
CA ASP A 15 -24.32 1.34 5.21
C ASP A 15 -24.41 2.70 5.91
N TRP A 16 -23.28 3.22 6.40
CA TRP A 16 -23.18 4.50 7.12
C TRP A 16 -22.67 5.64 6.24
N GLY A 17 -22.09 5.31 5.08
CA GLY A 17 -21.72 6.29 4.05
C GLY A 17 -20.35 6.05 3.42
N PRO A 18 -19.90 7.01 2.59
CA PRO A 18 -18.58 6.98 1.96
C PRO A 18 -17.44 6.83 2.98
N CYS A 19 -16.52 5.89 2.74
CA CYS A 19 -15.32 5.75 3.57
C CYS A 19 -14.09 5.29 2.77
N LEU A 20 -12.92 5.59 3.34
CA LEU A 20 -11.61 5.07 2.97
C LEU A 20 -10.97 4.51 4.23
N VAL A 21 -10.46 3.29 4.16
CA VAL A 21 -9.78 2.63 5.28
C VAL A 21 -8.31 2.44 4.94
N ASP A 22 -7.43 2.91 5.83
CA ASP A 22 -5.99 2.66 5.80
C ASP A 22 -5.61 1.62 6.86
N ALA A 23 -5.08 0.47 6.40
CA ALA A 23 -4.54 -0.57 7.25
C ALA A 23 -3.01 -0.65 7.14
N GLY A 24 -2.32 0.44 7.50
CA GLY A 24 -0.86 0.50 7.53
C GLY A 24 -0.24 0.56 6.14
N GLY A 25 -0.82 1.39 5.27
CA GLY A 25 -0.43 1.60 3.87
C GLY A 25 -1.24 0.81 2.85
N ASP A 26 -1.98 -0.21 3.28
CA ASP A 26 -2.93 -0.92 2.42
C ASP A 26 -4.28 -0.22 2.53
N LEU A 27 -4.74 0.38 1.44
CA LEU A 27 -5.91 1.25 1.42
C LEU A 27 -7.07 0.60 0.69
N THR A 28 -8.26 0.59 1.29
CA THR A 28 -9.50 0.22 0.57
C THR A 28 -10.48 1.37 0.61
N ALA A 29 -10.98 1.76 -0.56
CA ALA A 29 -12.02 2.76 -0.72
C ALA A 29 -13.37 2.12 -1.00
N GLY A 30 -14.39 2.60 -0.30
CA GLY A 30 -15.78 2.44 -0.74
C GLY A 30 -16.18 3.52 -1.75
N GLN A 31 -17.46 3.88 -1.73
CA GLN A 31 -17.95 5.07 -2.42
C GLN A 31 -17.23 6.33 -1.93
N ALA A 32 -17.17 7.35 -2.78
CA ALA A 32 -16.64 8.66 -2.44
C ALA A 32 -17.77 9.66 -2.06
N PRO A 33 -17.48 10.70 -1.27
CA PRO A 33 -18.43 11.79 -1.06
C PRO A 33 -18.87 12.41 -2.39
N ALA A 34 -20.12 12.86 -2.50
CA ALA A 34 -20.68 13.38 -3.75
C ALA A 34 -19.93 14.59 -4.35
N SER A 35 -19.16 15.31 -3.54
CA SER A 35 -18.32 16.43 -3.97
C SER A 35 -16.97 16.00 -4.56
N LEU A 36 -16.62 14.71 -4.51
CA LEU A 36 -15.34 14.16 -4.94
C LEU A 36 -15.55 13.09 -6.01
N THR A 37 -14.65 13.07 -7.00
CA THR A 37 -14.58 11.98 -7.99
C THR A 37 -13.92 10.72 -7.44
N GLY A 38 -13.30 10.82 -6.25
CA GLY A 38 -12.74 9.71 -5.50
C GLY A 38 -12.02 10.16 -4.24
N TRP A 39 -11.48 9.20 -3.49
CA TRP A 39 -10.62 9.49 -2.36
C TRP A 39 -9.23 9.91 -2.87
N PRO A 40 -8.73 11.11 -2.54
CA PRO A 40 -7.39 11.52 -2.95
C PRO A 40 -6.35 10.72 -2.16
N VAL A 41 -5.50 10.01 -2.89
CA VAL A 41 -4.40 9.25 -2.29
C VAL A 41 -3.08 9.66 -2.93
N ALA A 42 -2.15 10.12 -2.09
CA ALA A 42 -0.78 10.43 -2.47
C ALA A 42 0.08 9.16 -2.45
N ILE A 43 0.93 9.01 -3.46
CA ILE A 43 1.99 8.01 -3.51
C ILE A 43 3.31 8.70 -3.15
N ALA A 44 4.00 8.16 -2.15
CA ALA A 44 5.26 8.69 -1.69
C ALA A 44 6.41 8.41 -2.66
N THR A 45 7.31 9.38 -2.82
CA THR A 45 8.62 9.20 -3.43
C THR A 45 9.42 8.18 -2.60
N PRO A 46 9.93 7.10 -3.22
CA PRO A 46 10.75 6.11 -2.53
C PRO A 46 11.98 6.74 -1.88
N LEU A 47 12.43 6.18 -0.74
CA LEU A 47 13.60 6.67 0.00
C LEU A 47 13.47 8.08 0.59
N ALA A 48 12.29 8.70 0.55
CA ALA A 48 12.04 9.97 1.23
C ALA A 48 12.36 9.86 2.73
N SER A 49 12.89 10.94 3.30
CA SER A 49 13.29 10.99 4.72
C SER A 49 12.12 10.62 5.63
N PRO A 50 12.35 9.84 6.71
CA PRO A 50 11.31 9.50 7.68
C PRO A 50 10.72 10.72 8.41
N ASP A 51 11.44 11.85 8.44
CA ASP A 51 11.24 12.87 9.46
C ASP A 51 10.23 13.98 9.13
N GLU A 52 9.70 14.13 7.91
CA GLU A 52 8.55 15.01 7.65
C GLU A 52 8.09 14.87 6.21
N ASN A 53 6.77 14.69 6.01
CA ASN A 53 6.09 14.67 4.71
C ASN A 53 6.88 13.96 3.61
N ARG A 54 6.78 12.61 3.57
CA ARG A 54 7.23 11.82 2.41
C ARG A 54 6.81 12.56 1.15
N GLU A 55 7.79 13.05 0.40
CA GLU A 55 7.57 13.84 -0.81
C GLU A 55 6.55 13.11 -1.68
N GLU A 56 5.49 13.80 -2.11
CA GLU A 56 4.47 13.23 -2.97
C GLU A 56 5.06 13.06 -4.36
N LEU A 57 5.18 11.81 -4.82
CA LEU A 57 5.59 11.52 -6.19
C LEU A 57 4.44 11.87 -7.16
N PHE A 58 3.24 11.40 -6.83
CA PHE A 58 1.99 11.75 -7.52
C PHE A 58 0.78 11.41 -6.66
N ARG A 59 -0.41 11.83 -7.10
CA ARG A 59 -1.70 11.55 -6.46
C ARG A 59 -2.70 10.98 -7.46
N LEU A 60 -3.53 10.07 -6.97
CA LEU A 60 -4.61 9.45 -7.71
C LEU A 60 -5.93 9.54 -6.93
N TRP A 61 -7.03 9.24 -7.62
CA TRP A 61 -8.37 9.15 -7.04
C TRP A 61 -8.76 7.68 -6.94
N LEU A 62 -8.94 7.18 -5.71
CA LEU A 62 -9.35 5.80 -5.45
C LEU A 62 -10.86 5.76 -5.17
N VAL A 63 -11.58 4.91 -5.89
CA VAL A 63 -13.04 4.68 -5.73
C VAL A 63 -13.30 3.20 -5.84
N GLU A 64 -14.06 2.65 -4.88
CA GLU A 64 -14.53 1.26 -4.90
C GLU A 64 -13.43 0.25 -5.29
N GLY A 65 -12.31 0.34 -4.60
CA GLY A 65 -11.12 -0.41 -4.95
C GLY A 65 -10.07 -0.41 -3.85
N THR A 66 -9.06 -1.25 -4.01
CA THR A 66 -7.96 -1.39 -3.07
C THR A 66 -6.64 -0.98 -3.73
N MET A 67 -5.77 -0.41 -2.92
CA MET A 67 -4.37 -0.15 -3.26
C MET A 67 -3.45 -0.74 -2.20
N ALA A 68 -2.37 -1.38 -2.61
CA ALA A 68 -1.32 -1.86 -1.71
C ALA A 68 0.05 -1.46 -2.27
N THR A 69 0.96 -1.07 -1.37
CA THR A 69 2.33 -0.70 -1.72
C THR A 69 3.32 -1.54 -0.93
N SER A 70 4.20 -2.24 -1.64
CA SER A 70 5.36 -2.92 -1.05
C SER A 70 6.64 -2.19 -1.44
N GLY A 71 7.63 -2.23 -0.55
CA GLY A 71 8.92 -1.63 -0.83
C GLY A 71 10.03 -2.15 0.07
N ILE A 72 11.25 -1.97 -0.42
CA ILE A 72 12.49 -2.30 0.30
C ILE A 72 13.09 -1.09 1.04
N ASP A 73 12.46 0.08 0.91
CA ASP A 73 12.93 1.36 1.42
C ASP A 73 12.54 1.61 2.89
N TYR A 74 11.43 1.04 3.35
CA TYR A 74 10.92 1.26 4.71
C TYR A 74 11.37 0.21 5.73
N ARG A 75 10.92 -1.04 5.60
CA ARG A 75 11.25 -2.14 6.52
C ARG A 75 12.55 -2.83 6.10
N ARG A 76 13.67 -2.15 6.37
CA ARG A 76 15.03 -2.62 6.09
C ARG A 76 15.95 -2.50 7.31
N TRP A 77 17.00 -3.31 7.35
CA TRP A 77 17.99 -3.33 8.42
C TRP A 77 19.36 -3.73 7.88
N GLN A 78 20.43 -3.50 8.65
CA GLN A 78 21.75 -4.03 8.32
C GLN A 78 21.95 -5.43 8.92
N ARG A 79 22.50 -6.34 8.13
CA ARG A 79 22.93 -7.67 8.57
C ARG A 79 24.24 -8.02 7.88
N ASN A 80 25.29 -8.29 8.65
CA ASN A 80 26.62 -8.66 8.14
C ASN A 80 27.17 -7.66 7.09
N GLY A 81 26.97 -6.36 7.31
CA GLY A 81 27.44 -5.31 6.40
C GLY A 81 26.62 -5.16 5.11
N ARG A 82 25.49 -5.88 4.97
CA ARG A 82 24.55 -5.74 3.84
C ARG A 82 23.20 -5.23 4.31
N ILE A 83 22.49 -4.49 3.46
CA ILE A 83 21.11 -4.10 3.71
C ILE A 83 20.22 -5.31 3.39
N ALA A 84 19.34 -5.67 4.33
CA ALA A 84 18.31 -6.68 4.20
C ALA A 84 16.92 -6.04 4.38
N HIS A 85 15.89 -6.68 3.85
CA HIS A 85 14.49 -6.25 3.96
C HIS A 85 13.55 -7.44 4.13
N HIS A 86 12.29 -7.13 4.46
CA HIS A 86 11.27 -8.11 4.81
C HIS A 86 10.63 -8.87 3.63
N LEU A 87 10.81 -8.41 2.38
CA LEU A 87 10.35 -9.15 1.20
C LEU A 87 11.31 -10.30 0.89
N ILE A 88 10.83 -11.54 0.95
CA ILE A 88 11.63 -12.76 0.82
C ILE A 88 11.37 -13.42 -0.53
N ASP A 89 12.44 -13.76 -1.25
CA ASP A 89 12.34 -14.62 -2.43
C ASP A 89 12.09 -16.06 -1.98
N PRO A 90 10.91 -16.65 -2.30
CA PRO A 90 10.58 -18.00 -1.85
C PRO A 90 11.49 -19.09 -2.43
N ARG A 91 12.21 -18.83 -3.53
CA ARG A 91 13.13 -19.78 -4.16
C ARG A 91 14.43 -19.92 -3.38
N THR A 92 14.84 -18.86 -2.69
CA THR A 92 16.12 -18.79 -1.98
C THR A 92 15.95 -18.76 -0.45
N GLY A 93 14.79 -18.32 0.05
CA GLY A 93 14.54 -18.07 1.47
C GLY A 93 15.28 -16.85 2.01
N LEU A 94 15.85 -16.03 1.13
CA LEU A 94 16.61 -14.82 1.47
C LEU A 94 15.81 -13.56 1.07
N PRO A 95 16.13 -12.37 1.62
CA PRO A 95 15.63 -11.12 1.09
C PRO A 95 15.81 -11.06 -0.43
N ALA A 96 14.74 -10.69 -1.15
CA ALA A 96 14.75 -10.68 -2.61
C ALA A 96 15.80 -9.70 -3.16
N GLU A 97 16.62 -10.14 -4.11
CA GLU A 97 17.51 -9.24 -4.86
C GLU A 97 16.72 -8.61 -6.01
N THR A 98 16.53 -7.29 -5.97
CA THR A 98 15.71 -6.55 -6.95
C THR A 98 16.25 -5.14 -7.16
N ASP A 99 16.03 -4.59 -8.34
CA ASP A 99 16.23 -3.18 -8.70
C ASP A 99 14.98 -2.32 -8.44
N MET A 100 13.88 -2.93 -8.01
CA MET A 100 12.63 -2.25 -7.71
C MET A 100 12.60 -1.75 -6.26
N LEU A 101 12.50 -0.43 -6.07
CA LEU A 101 12.41 0.18 -4.74
C LEU A 101 11.04 -0.02 -4.09
N THR A 102 9.98 0.23 -4.86
CA THR A 102 8.59 0.12 -4.43
C THR A 102 7.70 -0.31 -5.59
N ALA A 103 6.67 -1.11 -5.31
CA ALA A 103 5.57 -1.39 -6.23
C ALA A 103 4.24 -1.01 -5.59
N THR A 104 3.41 -0.27 -6.31
CA THR A 104 2.04 0.02 -5.90
C THR A 104 1.06 -0.65 -6.87
N VAL A 105 0.13 -1.44 -6.35
CA VAL A 105 -0.88 -2.14 -7.14
C VAL A 105 -2.27 -1.66 -6.77
N LEU A 106 -3.05 -1.30 -7.78
CA LEU A 106 -4.48 -1.04 -7.67
C LEU A 106 -5.26 -2.28 -8.16
N ALA A 107 -6.26 -2.71 -7.40
CA ALA A 107 -7.11 -3.84 -7.77
C ALA A 107 -8.53 -3.71 -7.21
N LYS A 108 -9.46 -4.49 -7.76
CA LYS A 108 -10.85 -4.55 -7.26
C LYS A 108 -11.00 -5.21 -5.88
N THR A 109 -10.00 -5.96 -5.44
CA THR A 109 -10.06 -6.71 -4.18
C THR A 109 -8.73 -6.58 -3.47
N ALA A 110 -8.78 -6.46 -2.15
CA ALA A 110 -7.57 -6.28 -1.38
C ALA A 110 -6.57 -7.43 -1.47
N VAL A 111 -7.07 -8.67 -1.53
CA VAL A 111 -6.22 -9.85 -1.68
C VAL A 111 -5.41 -9.79 -2.98
N ARG A 112 -6.00 -9.31 -4.09
CA ARG A 112 -5.28 -9.13 -5.35
C ARG A 112 -4.26 -8.00 -5.25
N ALA A 113 -4.62 -6.86 -4.67
CA ALA A 113 -3.65 -5.77 -4.50
C ALA A 113 -2.43 -6.23 -3.68
N GLU A 114 -2.66 -6.88 -2.53
CA GLU A 114 -1.59 -7.40 -1.66
C GLU A 114 -0.74 -8.47 -2.37
N ALA A 115 -1.38 -9.45 -3.02
CA ALA A 115 -0.69 -10.59 -3.63
C ALA A 115 0.17 -10.18 -4.84
N TRP A 116 -0.22 -9.15 -5.58
CA TRP A 116 0.54 -8.69 -6.74
C TRP A 116 1.61 -7.65 -6.38
N ALA A 117 1.48 -7.00 -5.23
CA ALA A 117 2.49 -6.07 -4.74
C ALA A 117 3.67 -6.78 -4.05
N THR A 118 3.57 -8.07 -3.72
CA THR A 118 4.59 -8.86 -3.01
C THR A 118 5.25 -9.87 -3.94
#